data_AF-A0A1I7DFK3-F1
#
_entry.id   AF-A0A1I7DFK3-F1
#
_cell.length_a   1.000
_cell.length_b   1.000
_cell.length_c   1.000
_cell.angle_alpha   90.00
_cell.angle_beta   90.00
_cell.angle_gamma   90.00
#
_symmetry.space_group_name_H-M   'P 1'
#
loop_
_entity.id
_entity.type
_entity.pdbx_description
1 polymer ?
#
loop_
_entity_poly.entity_id
_entity_poly.type
_entity_poly.pdbx_seq_one_letter_code
_entity_poly.pdbx_strand_id
1 'polypeptide(L)'
;MAENAVVRTCDDLVPEDRVEARADGQLLHCGAVTETAPHLGMFWMMDTVTTSRKLLILSEFEIVWVSRTAEELTGARVDTQA
;
A
#
# COMPACT_ATOMS: atom_id res chain seq x y z
N MET A 1 -7.58 17.74 1.89
CA MET A 1 -7.61 16.75 0.79
C MET A 1 -6.51 15.77 1.13
N ALA A 2 -6.84 14.52 1.47
CA ALA A 2 -5.83 13.55 1.87
C ALA A 2 -4.94 13.26 0.65
N GLU A 3 -3.65 13.55 0.78
CA GLU A 3 -2.67 13.18 -0.25
C GLU A 3 -2.37 11.70 -0.09
N ASN A 4 -2.91 10.92 -1.03
CA ASN A 4 -2.73 9.50 -1.12
C ASN A 4 -1.27 9.18 -1.52
N ALA A 5 -0.49 8.57 -0.63
CA ALA A 5 0.92 8.25 -0.87
C ALA A 5 1.08 6.96 -1.69
N VAL A 6 1.97 6.99 -2.70
CA VAL A 6 2.26 5.85 -3.57
C VAL A 6 3.22 4.88 -2.89
N VAL A 7 2.86 3.61 -2.86
CA VAL A 7 3.67 2.51 -2.33
C VAL A 7 4.75 2.17 -3.35
N ARG A 8 6.02 2.25 -2.93
CA ARG A 8 7.18 1.96 -3.80
C ARG A 8 7.75 0.57 -3.54
N THR A 9 7.63 0.06 -2.31
CA THR A 9 8.13 -1.26 -1.93
C THR A 9 7.09 -2.02 -1.12
N CYS A 10 7.08 -3.34 -1.23
CA CYS A 10 6.21 -4.19 -0.40
C CYS A 10 6.62 -4.16 1.07
N ASP A 11 7.86 -3.79 1.39
CA ASP A 11 8.34 -3.64 2.76
C ASP A 11 7.64 -2.50 3.51
N ASP A 12 7.10 -1.51 2.78
CA ASP A 12 6.35 -0.41 3.39
C ASP A 12 4.91 -0.82 3.77
N LEU A 13 4.42 -1.94 3.21
CA LEU A 13 3.06 -2.46 3.44
C LEU A 13 3.02 -3.29 4.72
N VAL A 14 2.03 -3.01 5.55
CA VAL A 14 1.75 -3.75 6.78
C VAL A 14 0.38 -4.40 6.66
N PRO A 15 0.16 -5.61 7.20
CA PRO A 15 -1.19 -6.15 7.35
C PRO A 15 -2.14 -5.11 7.98
N GLU A 16 -3.38 -5.10 7.52
CA GLU A 16 -4.43 -4.13 7.85
C GLU A 16 -4.31 -2.74 7.17
N ASP A 17 -3.18 -2.42 6.53
CA ASP A 17 -3.08 -1.20 5.72
C ASP A 17 -4.16 -1.18 4.63
N ARG A 18 -4.83 -0.04 4.49
CA ARG A 18 -5.81 0.14 3.42
C ARG A 18 -5.16 0.74 2.18
N VAL A 19 -5.26 0.02 1.08
CA VAL A 19 -4.66 0.38 -0.20
C VAL A 19 -5.67 0.36 -1.35
N GLU A 20 -5.36 1.16 -2.35
CA GLU A 20 -5.99 1.20 -3.66
C GLU A 20 -5.00 0.66 -4.69
N ALA A 21 -5.47 -0.20 -5.58
CA ALA A 21 -4.72 -0.68 -6.71
C ALA A 21 -5.30 -0.09 -7.99
N ARG A 22 -4.46 0.65 -8.71
CA ARG A 22 -4.83 1.35 -9.93
C ARG A 22 -4.07 0.77 -11.12
N ALA A 23 -4.76 0.59 -12.24
CA ALA A 23 -4.17 0.23 -13.52
C ALA A 23 -4.54 1.30 -14.53
N ASP A 24 -3.54 1.88 -15.21
CA ASP A 24 -3.74 2.98 -16.16
C ASP A 24 -4.55 4.17 -15.57
N GLY A 25 -4.30 4.47 -14.30
CA GLY A 25 -5.01 5.53 -13.56
C GLY A 25 -6.44 5.19 -13.11
N GLN A 26 -6.96 4.01 -13.45
CA GLN A 26 -8.29 3.55 -13.02
C GLN A 26 -8.19 2.73 -11.74
N LEU A 27 -9.06 2.99 -10.76
CA LEU A 27 -9.18 2.17 -9.55
C LEU A 27 -9.83 0.83 -9.89
N LEU A 28 -9.07 -0.26 -9.74
CA LEU A 28 -9.57 -1.62 -9.97
C LEU A 28 -9.96 -2.31 -8.66
N HIS A 29 -9.11 -2.18 -7.63
CA HIS A 29 -9.29 -2.88 -6.35
C HIS A 29 -9.01 -1.95 -5.17
N CYS A 30 -9.75 -2.12 -4.07
CA CYS A 30 -9.50 -1.41 -2.82
C CYS A 30 -9.80 -2.28 -1.60
N GLY A 31 -9.00 -2.14 -0.55
CA GLY A 31 -9.14 -3.00 0.61
C GLY A 31 -7.93 -3.04 1.51
N ALA A 32 -7.95 -3.98 2.46
CA ALA A 32 -6.92 -4.11 3.47
C ALA A 32 -5.87 -5.15 3.06
N VAL A 33 -4.59 -4.83 3.23
CA VAL A 33 -3.49 -5.79 3.10
C VAL A 33 -3.67 -6.87 4.16
N THR A 34 -3.43 -8.11 3.77
CA THR A 34 -3.55 -9.28 4.67
C THR A 34 -2.21 -9.97 4.87
N GLU A 35 -1.36 -9.97 3.85
CA GLU A 35 -0.05 -10.62 3.88
C GLU A 35 0.83 -10.02 2.79
N THR A 36 2.14 -9.91 3.03
CA THR A 36 3.12 -9.33 2.10
C THR A 36 4.20 -10.36 1.77
N ALA A 37 4.62 -10.39 0.50
CA ALA A 37 5.77 -11.18 0.06
C ALA A 37 6.78 -10.26 -0.64
N PRO A 38 7.62 -9.53 0.11
CA PRO A 38 8.50 -8.50 -0.46
C PRO A 38 9.51 -9.04 -1.47
N HIS A 39 10.04 -10.24 -1.22
CA HIS A 39 10.96 -10.95 -2.09
C HIS A 39 10.39 -11.27 -3.49
N LEU A 40 9.07 -11.22 -3.65
CA LEU A 40 8.37 -11.44 -4.91
C LEU A 40 7.69 -10.16 -5.46
N GLY A 41 7.79 -9.02 -4.76
CA GLY A 41 7.14 -7.78 -5.15
C GLY A 41 5.61 -7.86 -5.19
N MET A 42 5.02 -8.76 -4.39
CA MET A 42 3.58 -9.02 -4.37
C MET A 42 3.02 -9.02 -2.94
N PHE A 43 1.72 -8.83 -2.82
CA PHE A 43 1.01 -8.87 -1.55
C PHE A 43 -0.43 -9.32 -1.75
N TRP A 44 -1.00 -9.87 -0.69
CA TRP A 44 -2.39 -10.24 -0.60
C TRP A 44 -3.20 -9.14 0.06
N MET A 45 -4.37 -8.86 -0.49
CA MET A 45 -5.36 -7.98 0.12
C MET A 45 -6.74 -8.61 0.13
N MET A 46 -7.57 -8.19 1.09
CA MET A 46 -9.00 -8.44 1.07
C MET A 46 -9.70 -7.30 0.35
N ASP A 47 -10.13 -7.55 -0.89
CA ASP A 47 -10.89 -6.57 -1.68
C ASP A 47 -12.28 -6.37 -1.07
N THR A 48 -12.60 -5.13 -0.71
CA THR A 48 -13.85 -4.77 -0.06
C THR A 48 -15.03 -4.64 -1.03
N VAL A 49 -14.77 -4.47 -2.33
CA VAL A 49 -15.79 -4.42 -3.37
C VAL A 49 -16.22 -5.83 -3.74
N THR A 50 -15.27 -6.74 -3.94
CA THR A 50 -15.56 -8.13 -4.33
C THR A 50 -15.62 -9.10 -3.15
N THR A 51 -15.34 -8.64 -1.93
CA THR A 51 -15.24 -9.48 -0.70
C THR A 51 -14.39 -10.73 -0.94
N SER A 52 -13.26 -10.55 -1.62
CA SER A 52 -12.41 -11.67 -2.07
C SER A 52 -10.95 -11.36 -1.81
N ARG A 53 -10.18 -12.39 -1.45
CA ARG A 53 -8.73 -12.28 -1.30
C ARG A 53 -8.08 -12.22 -2.69
N LYS A 54 -7.30 -11.16 -2.94
CA LYS A 54 -6.60 -10.93 -4.22
C LYS A 54 -5.10 -10.82 -4.00
N LEU A 55 -4.34 -11.41 -4.92
CA LEU A 55 -2.89 -11.25 -5.00
C LEU A 55 -2.62 -10.11 -5.99
N LEU A 56 -1.87 -9.11 -5.54
CA LEU A 56 -1.46 -7.98 -6.38
C LEU A 56 0.06 -7.92 -6.49
N ILE A 57 0.52 -7.42 -7.64
CA ILE A 57 1.93 -7.28 -7.98
C ILE A 57 2.24 -5.79 -8.17
N LEU A 58 3.24 -5.27 -7.46
CA LEU A 58 3.63 -3.85 -7.54
C LEU A 58 4.09 -3.42 -8.94
N SER A 59 4.60 -4.34 -9.76
CA SER A 59 5.06 -4.02 -11.12
C SER A 59 3.92 -3.83 -12.12
N GLU A 60 2.72 -4.34 -11.82
CA GLU A 60 1.56 -4.27 -12.72
C GLU A 60 0.54 -3.21 -12.30
N PHE A 61 0.57 -2.80 -11.03
CA PHE A 61 -0.39 -1.87 -10.46
C PHE A 61 0.29 -0.72 -9.75
N GLU A 62 -0.25 0.47 -9.90
CA GLU A 62 0.06 1.59 -9.02
C GLU A 62 -0.71 1.40 -7.71
N ILE A 63 0.03 1.13 -6.64
CA ILE A 63 -0.54 0.90 -5.31
C ILE A 63 -0.41 2.16 -4.47
N VAL A 64 -1.50 2.52 -3.81
CA VAL A 64 -1.64 3.80 -3.13
C VAL A 64 -2.30 3.62 -1.77
N TRP A 65 -1.74 4.21 -0.70
CA TRP A 65 -2.40 4.19 0.62
C TRP A 65 -3.61 5.13 0.66
N VAL A 66 -4.66 4.67 1.34
CA VAL A 66 -5.91 5.43 1.50
C VAL A 66 -5.86 6.39 2.70
N SER A 67 -5.02 6.12 3.70
CA SER A 67 -5.01 6.89 4.96
C SER A 67 -3.63 7.22 5.53
N ARG A 68 -2.53 6.84 4.85
CA ARG A 68 -1.19 7.12 5.37
C ARG A 68 -0.78 8.53 4.94
N THR A 69 -0.90 9.49 5.86
CA THR A 69 -0.42 10.87 5.66
C THR A 69 1.06 10.84 5.29
N ALA A 70 1.47 11.57 4.25
CA ALA A 70 2.88 11.65 3.82
C ALA A 70 3.83 12.09 4.96
N GLU A 71 3.29 12.76 5.99
CA GLU A 71 4.01 13.19 7.19
C GLU A 71 4.56 12.05 8.05
N GLU A 72 3.96 10.84 8.02
CA GLU A 72 4.44 9.69 8.81
C GLU A 72 5.62 8.95 8.17
N LEU A 73 5.79 9.04 6.83
CA LEU A 73 6.88 8.37 6.11
C LEU A 73 8.18 9.19 6.10
N THR A 74 8.11 10.49 6.39
CA THR A 74 9.27 11.40 6.50
C THR A 74 9.77 11.60 7.93
N GLY A 75 9.37 10.74 8.88
CA GLY A 75 9.69 10.87 10.31
C GLY A 75 10.91 10.09 10.81
N ALA A 76 11.57 9.26 9.99
CA ALA A 76 12.70 8.42 10.44
C ALA A 76 14.08 9.11 10.37
N ARG A 77 14.12 10.45 10.42
CA ARG A 77 15.36 11.21 10.66
C ARG A 77 15.09 12.38 11.61
N VAL A 78 14.97 12.07 12.90
CA VAL A 78 15.30 13.02 13.96
C VAL A 78 16.36 12.41 14.86
N ASP A 79 17.59 12.79 14.54
CA ASP A 79 18.73 13.06 15.42
C ASP A 79 18.96 12.14 16.62
N THR A 80 20.03 11.33 16.51
CA THR A 80 20.84 11.00 17.69
C THR A 80 21.57 12.27 18.13
N GLN A 81 21.11 12.90 19.22
CA GLN A 81 22.00 13.70 20.06
C GLN A 81 21.45 13.84 21.49
N ALA A 82 22.08 13.13 22.42
CA ALA A 82 22.44 13.59 23.76
C ALA A 82 23.56 12.70 24.30
#